data_AF-A0A8B9M9N7-F1
#
_entry.id   AF-A0A8B9M9N7-F1
#
_cell.length_a   1.000
_cell.length_b   1.000
_cell.length_c   1.000
_cell.angle_alpha   90.00
_cell.angle_beta   90.00
_cell.angle_gamma   90.00
#
_symmetry.space_group_name_H-M   'P 1'
#
loop_
_entity.id
_entity.type
_entity.pdbx_description
1 polymer ?
#
loop_
_entity_poly.entity_id
_entity_poly.type
_entity_poly.pdbx_seq_one_letter_code
_entity_poly.pdbx_strand_id
1 'polypeptide(L)'
;MKFPIETPRKQVNWDPQVAVPSPVPACEPEPKTNGHYPAPRLSISSRATVVATMEAPSQGLQTVMKWKTVVAIFVVVVVYLVTGGLVFRALEQPFESRQKNTIALEKADFLREHICVTQLELETLIQHAIDADNAGVSPIGNSSNNSSHWDLGSAFFFAGTVITTIGYGNIAPSTVGGKVFCILYAIFGIPLFGFLLAGIGDQLGTIFGKGIARVEKVFRFNRHLFLKHCHK
;
A
#
# COMPACT_ATOMS: atom_id res chain seq x y z
N MET A 1 -6.55 1.50 -16.47
CA MET A 1 -7.91 1.75 -15.93
C MET A 1 -8.10 3.25 -15.76
N LYS A 2 -9.17 3.83 -16.33
CA LYS A 2 -9.48 5.27 -16.21
C LYS A 2 -10.66 5.42 -15.24
N PHE A 3 -10.41 5.94 -14.04
CA PHE A 3 -11.47 6.13 -13.04
C PHE A 3 -12.22 7.46 -13.28
N PRO A 4 -13.56 7.48 -13.18
CA PRO A 4 -14.34 8.73 -13.17
C PRO A 4 -14.05 9.57 -11.91
N ILE A 5 -14.21 10.88 -12.03
CA ILE A 5 -13.94 11.87 -10.97
C ILE A 5 -15.13 11.94 -10.00
N GLU A 6 -14.90 11.74 -8.70
CA GLU A 6 -15.91 11.93 -7.65
C GLU A 6 -16.26 13.41 -7.40
N THR A 7 -17.50 13.65 -6.98
CA THR A 7 -17.99 14.91 -6.40
C THR A 7 -18.62 14.64 -5.02
N PRO A 8 -18.77 15.64 -4.13
CA PRO A 8 -18.29 15.50 -2.75
C PRO A 8 -19.24 14.82 -1.74
N ARG A 9 -18.63 14.27 -0.68
CA ARG A 9 -19.30 13.58 0.44
C ARG A 9 -20.33 14.44 1.17
N LYS A 10 -21.50 13.85 1.47
CA LYS A 10 -22.35 14.26 2.59
C LYS A 10 -21.78 13.76 3.91
N GLN A 11 -21.84 14.62 4.92
CA GLN A 11 -21.40 14.36 6.29
C GLN A 11 -22.51 13.67 7.09
N VAL A 12 -22.17 12.61 7.84
CA VAL A 12 -23.12 11.86 8.68
C VAL A 12 -22.74 12.05 10.14
N ASN A 13 -23.69 12.52 10.95
CA ASN A 13 -23.52 12.75 12.39
C ASN A 13 -23.72 11.45 13.18
N TRP A 14 -23.00 11.29 14.30
CA TRP A 14 -23.17 10.16 15.22
C TRP A 14 -23.07 10.62 16.68
N ASP A 15 -24.20 10.65 17.37
CA ASP A 15 -24.30 10.79 18.83
C ASP A 15 -24.57 9.42 19.48
N PRO A 16 -23.87 9.02 20.56
CA PRO A 16 -24.15 7.80 21.29
C PRO A 16 -25.04 8.04 22.53
N GLN A 17 -26.11 7.26 22.65
CA GLN A 17 -26.96 7.20 23.86
C GLN A 17 -26.40 6.23 24.90
N VAL A 18 -26.69 6.47 26.19
CA VAL A 18 -26.14 5.75 27.36
C VAL A 18 -27.20 4.84 28.00
N ALA A 19 -26.80 3.65 28.46
CA ALA A 19 -27.58 2.86 29.42
C ALA A 19 -26.67 2.03 30.35
N VAL A 20 -27.07 1.90 31.62
CA VAL A 20 -26.43 1.10 32.71
C VAL A 20 -27.57 0.42 33.49
N PRO A 21 -27.37 -0.77 34.10
CA PRO A 21 -27.39 -0.81 35.58
C PRO A 21 -26.44 -1.85 36.25
N SER A 22 -26.28 -1.68 37.58
CA SER A 22 -25.43 -2.39 38.56
C SER A 22 -26.10 -3.70 39.12
N PRO A 23 -25.77 -4.35 40.30
CA PRO A 23 -24.93 -3.97 41.47
C PRO A 23 -24.01 -5.07 42.12
N VAL A 24 -23.38 -4.71 43.26
CA VAL A 24 -22.39 -5.44 44.12
C VAL A 24 -23.07 -6.15 45.33
N PRO A 25 -22.38 -6.96 46.21
CA PRO A 25 -21.50 -6.50 47.34
C PRO A 25 -20.23 -7.40 47.55
N ALA A 26 -19.39 -7.44 48.61
CA ALA A 26 -19.37 -6.92 50.00
C ALA A 26 -17.91 -6.70 50.55
N CYS A 27 -17.69 -6.73 51.89
CA CYS A 27 -16.41 -6.58 52.64
C CYS A 27 -15.85 -7.96 53.15
N GLU A 28 -14.74 -8.17 53.90
CA GLU A 28 -14.14 -7.47 55.09
C GLU A 28 -12.62 -7.91 55.36
N PRO A 29 -11.92 -7.83 56.56
CA PRO A 29 -10.67 -7.02 56.69
C PRO A 29 -9.32 -7.67 57.21
N GLU A 30 -8.29 -6.79 57.28
CA GLU A 30 -6.87 -6.76 57.81
C GLU A 30 -6.48 -7.52 59.13
N PRO A 31 -5.17 -7.87 59.41
CA PRO A 31 -4.18 -6.90 59.98
C PRO A 31 -2.63 -7.08 59.82
N LYS A 32 -1.93 -5.95 59.51
CA LYS A 32 -0.68 -5.35 60.11
C LYS A 32 0.60 -6.15 60.48
N THR A 33 1.78 -5.61 60.08
CA THR A 33 2.97 -5.36 60.96
C THR A 33 3.96 -4.31 60.37
N ASN A 34 4.84 -3.72 61.18
CA ASN A 34 5.60 -2.46 60.90
C ASN A 34 7.11 -2.65 60.62
N GLY A 35 7.77 -1.68 59.94
CA GLY A 35 9.26 -1.58 59.95
C GLY A 35 9.95 -0.55 59.02
N HIS A 36 10.07 0.69 59.51
CA HIS A 36 11.16 1.69 59.38
C HIS A 36 12.31 1.61 58.31
N TYR A 37 12.55 2.77 57.67
CA TYR A 37 13.72 3.19 56.84
C TYR A 37 14.94 3.61 57.72
N PRO A 38 16.17 3.96 57.22
CA PRO A 38 16.53 4.43 55.85
C PRO A 38 17.92 4.01 55.27
N ALA A 39 18.21 4.50 54.05
CA ALA A 39 19.56 4.69 53.47
C ALA A 39 19.95 6.20 53.54
N PRO A 40 21.11 6.70 53.03
CA PRO A 40 22.30 6.02 52.51
C PRO A 40 23.62 6.49 53.19
N ARG A 41 24.78 5.94 52.79
CA ARG A 41 26.08 6.63 52.96
C ARG A 41 26.84 6.71 51.64
N LEU A 42 27.31 7.91 51.34
CA LEU A 42 28.20 8.24 50.23
C LEU A 42 29.66 7.94 50.62
N SER A 43 30.43 7.36 49.70
CA SER A 43 31.89 7.52 49.65
C SER A 43 32.34 7.68 48.19
N ILE A 44 33.15 8.70 47.95
CA ILE A 44 33.57 9.18 46.62
C ILE A 44 34.92 8.57 46.22
N SER A 45 35.16 8.48 44.90
CA SER A 45 36.46 8.15 44.24
C SER A 45 36.85 6.67 44.27
N SER A 46 37.28 6.02 43.17
CA SER A 46 38.09 6.54 42.07
C SER A 46 37.80 5.85 40.74
N ARG A 47 38.04 6.55 39.63
CA ARG A 47 37.94 6.04 38.26
C ARG A 47 39.19 5.19 37.93
N ALA A 48 39.03 3.89 37.74
CA ALA A 48 40.06 3.01 37.19
C ALA A 48 39.47 2.17 36.05
N THR A 49 39.93 2.43 34.84
CA THR A 49 39.56 1.69 33.64
C THR A 49 40.17 0.29 33.69
N VAL A 50 39.34 -0.75 33.77
CA VAL A 50 39.75 -2.13 33.44
C VAL A 50 38.85 -2.65 32.32
N VAL A 51 39.48 -3.14 31.27
CA VAL A 51 38.84 -3.63 30.05
C VAL A 51 38.08 -4.91 30.38
N ALA A 52 36.75 -4.83 30.42
CA ALA A 52 35.88 -5.99 30.44
C ALA A 52 35.58 -6.41 29.00
N THR A 53 35.94 -7.65 28.68
CA THR A 53 35.82 -8.31 27.37
C THR A 53 34.48 -8.07 26.68
N MET A 54 34.51 -7.76 25.38
CA MET A 54 33.33 -7.72 24.52
C MET A 54 32.84 -9.15 24.24
N GLU A 55 32.14 -9.76 25.18
CA GLU A 55 31.22 -10.86 24.85
C GLU A 55 29.90 -10.27 24.38
N ALA A 56 29.89 -9.85 23.11
CA ALA A 56 28.65 -9.75 22.38
C ALA A 56 28.27 -11.17 21.92
N PRO A 57 27.27 -11.83 22.51
CA PRO A 57 26.57 -12.86 21.76
C PRO A 57 25.85 -12.11 20.64
N SER A 58 26.45 -12.12 19.46
CA SER A 58 25.78 -11.83 18.21
C SER A 58 24.76 -12.95 17.95
N GLN A 59 23.70 -12.96 18.76
CA GLN A 59 22.45 -13.63 18.44
C GLN A 59 21.88 -12.94 17.21
N GLY A 60 22.37 -13.35 16.04
CA GLY A 60 21.71 -13.11 14.78
C GLY A 60 20.29 -13.63 14.94
N LEU A 61 19.33 -12.72 15.03
CA LEU A 61 17.91 -13.01 15.17
C LEU A 61 17.36 -13.50 13.82
N GLN A 62 17.95 -14.59 13.33
CA GLN A 62 17.41 -15.46 12.29
C GLN A 62 16.20 -16.18 12.88
N THR A 63 15.11 -15.44 13.04
CA THR A 63 13.78 -15.99 13.31
C THR A 63 13.28 -16.66 12.04
N VAL A 64 13.90 -17.80 11.70
CA VAL A 64 13.46 -18.68 10.61
C VAL A 64 11.99 -19.01 10.88
N MET A 65 11.11 -18.43 10.07
CA MET A 65 9.67 -18.72 10.14
C MET A 65 9.51 -20.23 10.07
N LYS A 66 8.88 -20.81 11.10
CA LYS A 66 8.70 -22.27 11.19
C LYS A 66 8.10 -22.73 9.87
N TRP A 67 8.73 -23.70 9.20
CA TRP A 67 8.33 -24.15 7.85
C TRP A 67 6.83 -24.45 7.75
N LYS A 68 6.24 -25.01 8.82
CA LYS A 68 4.80 -25.23 8.97
C LYS A 68 3.95 -23.95 8.78
N THR A 69 4.39 -22.81 9.32
CA THR A 69 3.75 -21.51 9.14
C THR A 69 3.91 -20.98 7.72
N VAL A 70 5.09 -21.16 7.10
CA VAL A 70 5.33 -20.76 5.70
C VAL A 70 4.39 -21.52 4.77
N VAL A 71 4.30 -22.83 4.92
CA VAL A 71 3.39 -23.71 4.16
C VAL A 71 1.93 -23.32 4.39
N ALA A 72 1.52 -23.04 5.63
CA ALA A 72 0.16 -22.60 5.93
C ALA A 72 -0.20 -21.27 5.24
N ILE A 73 0.69 -20.27 5.29
CA ILE A 73 0.50 -18.98 4.61
C ILE A 73 0.43 -19.19 3.08
N PHE A 74 1.31 -20.02 2.52
CA PHE A 74 1.30 -20.33 1.09
C PHE A 74 -0.03 -20.96 0.64
N VAL A 75 -0.57 -21.93 1.39
CA VAL A 75 -1.87 -22.54 1.10
C VAL A 75 -3.00 -21.50 1.14
N VAL A 76 -3.00 -20.59 2.13
CA VAL A 76 -3.98 -19.49 2.21
C VAL A 76 -3.87 -18.56 1.01
N VAL A 77 -2.65 -18.19 0.57
CA VAL A 77 -2.43 -17.36 -0.62
C VAL A 77 -2.93 -18.06 -1.88
N VAL A 78 -2.67 -19.37 -2.06
CA VAL A 78 -3.19 -20.13 -3.20
C VAL A 78 -4.72 -20.14 -3.23
N VAL A 79 -5.37 -20.40 -2.09
CA VAL A 79 -6.85 -20.38 -1.98
C VAL A 79 -7.41 -18.97 -2.28
N TYR A 80 -6.74 -17.92 -1.80
CA TYR A 80 -7.11 -16.53 -2.08
C TYR A 80 -7.00 -16.19 -3.57
N LEU A 81 -5.90 -16.59 -4.23
CA LEU A 81 -5.70 -16.38 -5.67
C LEU A 81 -6.73 -17.16 -6.52
N VAL A 82 -7.03 -18.41 -6.17
CA VAL A 82 -8.08 -19.20 -6.85
C VAL A 82 -9.44 -18.54 -6.69
N THR A 83 -9.80 -18.11 -5.48
CA THR A 83 -11.09 -17.44 -5.21
C THR A 83 -11.19 -16.12 -5.98
N GLY A 84 -10.15 -15.29 -5.94
CA GLY A 84 -10.08 -14.04 -6.68
C GLY A 84 -10.18 -14.25 -8.20
N GLY A 85 -9.46 -15.24 -8.75
CA GLY A 85 -9.51 -15.58 -10.17
C GLY A 85 -10.90 -16.05 -10.63
N LEU A 86 -11.62 -16.82 -9.80
CA LEU A 86 -13.00 -17.22 -10.08
C LEU A 86 -13.97 -16.02 -10.05
N VAL A 87 -13.81 -15.11 -9.08
CA VAL A 87 -14.62 -13.88 -8.99
C VAL A 87 -14.36 -12.96 -10.19
N PHE A 88 -13.09 -12.67 -10.52
CA PHE A 88 -12.76 -11.87 -11.71
C PHE A 88 -13.27 -12.50 -13.00
N ARG A 89 -13.15 -13.83 -13.17
CA ARG A 89 -13.75 -14.53 -14.31
C ARG A 89 -15.26 -14.32 -14.38
N ALA A 90 -15.98 -14.46 -13.26
CA ALA A 90 -17.43 -14.30 -13.23
C ALA A 90 -17.89 -12.87 -13.57
N LEU A 91 -17.10 -11.86 -13.21
CA LEU A 91 -17.38 -10.44 -13.48
C LEU A 91 -16.98 -10.01 -14.90
N GLU A 92 -15.77 -10.36 -15.34
CA GLU A 92 -15.15 -9.82 -16.56
C GLU A 92 -15.45 -10.64 -17.82
N GLN A 93 -15.54 -11.98 -17.72
CA GLN A 93 -15.73 -12.84 -18.91
C GLN A 93 -17.04 -12.56 -19.69
N PRO A 94 -18.18 -12.21 -19.05
CA PRO A 94 -19.38 -11.77 -19.78
C PRO A 94 -19.16 -10.47 -20.56
N PHE A 95 -18.36 -9.54 -20.03
CA PHE A 95 -18.03 -8.28 -20.72
C PHE A 95 -17.04 -8.52 -21.86
N GLU A 96 -15.97 -9.29 -21.63
CA GLU A 96 -14.99 -9.71 -22.63
C GLU A 96 -15.67 -10.39 -23.83
N SER A 97 -16.61 -11.30 -23.57
CA SER A 97 -17.34 -12.02 -24.62
C SER A 97 -18.24 -11.10 -25.45
N ARG A 98 -18.84 -10.07 -24.83
CA ARG A 98 -19.59 -9.04 -25.55
C ARG A 98 -18.69 -8.20 -26.43
N GLN A 99 -17.55 -7.72 -25.91
CA GLN A 99 -16.58 -6.94 -26.68
C GLN A 99 -16.04 -7.72 -27.89
N LYS A 100 -15.72 -9.02 -27.71
CA LYS A 100 -15.32 -9.92 -28.82
C LYS A 100 -16.37 -10.04 -29.92
N ASN A 101 -17.64 -10.16 -29.54
CA ASN A 101 -18.74 -10.21 -30.51
C ASN A 101 -18.94 -8.86 -31.21
N THR A 102 -18.90 -7.74 -30.47
CA THR A 102 -19.01 -6.40 -31.05
C THR A 102 -17.92 -6.15 -32.08
N ILE A 103 -16.63 -6.31 -31.74
CA ILE A 103 -15.54 -6.05 -32.70
C ILE A 103 -15.59 -6.98 -33.92
N ALA A 104 -16.07 -8.22 -33.77
CA ALA A 104 -16.25 -9.14 -34.90
C ALA A 104 -17.39 -8.69 -35.85
N LEU A 105 -18.48 -8.16 -35.30
CA LEU A 105 -19.60 -7.60 -36.08
C LEU A 105 -19.16 -6.32 -36.80
N GLU A 106 -18.56 -5.36 -36.08
CA GLU A 106 -18.08 -4.10 -36.67
C GLU A 106 -17.09 -4.33 -37.82
N LYS A 107 -16.14 -5.27 -37.67
CA LYS A 107 -15.23 -5.66 -38.78
C LYS A 107 -15.98 -6.25 -39.96
N ALA A 108 -16.96 -7.11 -39.73
CA ALA A 108 -17.72 -7.77 -40.79
C ALA A 108 -18.62 -6.80 -41.55
N ASP A 109 -19.23 -5.83 -40.85
CA ASP A 109 -20.09 -4.82 -41.48
C ASP A 109 -19.25 -3.75 -42.22
N PHE A 110 -18.08 -3.34 -41.69
CA PHE A 110 -17.13 -2.50 -42.42
C PHE A 110 -16.69 -3.12 -43.75
N LEU A 111 -16.38 -4.41 -43.79
CA LEU A 111 -15.99 -5.12 -45.01
C LEU A 111 -17.15 -5.32 -46.00
N ARG A 112 -18.41 -5.30 -45.52
CA ARG A 112 -19.60 -5.30 -46.39
C ARG A 112 -19.84 -3.95 -47.03
N GLU A 113 -19.63 -2.87 -46.28
CA GLU A 113 -19.79 -1.49 -46.79
C GLU A 113 -18.63 -1.08 -47.70
N HIS A 114 -17.41 -1.57 -47.45
CA HIS A 114 -16.20 -1.23 -48.21
C HIS A 114 -15.64 -2.44 -48.98
N ILE A 115 -16.34 -2.83 -50.05
CA ILE A 115 -15.99 -3.96 -50.95
C ILE A 115 -14.56 -3.85 -51.53
N CYS A 116 -13.99 -2.65 -51.59
CA CYS A 116 -12.62 -2.40 -52.05
C CYS A 116 -11.52 -2.72 -51.01
N VAL A 117 -11.86 -3.06 -49.77
CA VAL A 117 -10.92 -3.41 -48.71
C VAL A 117 -11.00 -4.91 -48.42
N THR A 118 -9.88 -5.61 -48.50
CA THR A 118 -9.81 -7.03 -48.14
C THR A 118 -9.66 -7.23 -46.63
N GLN A 119 -10.05 -8.40 -46.13
CA GLN A 119 -9.82 -8.80 -44.73
C GLN A 119 -8.34 -8.64 -44.33
N LEU A 120 -7.40 -8.97 -45.21
CA LEU A 120 -5.97 -8.89 -44.93
C LEU A 120 -5.51 -7.43 -44.77
N GLU A 121 -5.98 -6.52 -45.62
CA GLU A 121 -5.65 -5.09 -45.53
C GLU A 121 -6.22 -4.47 -44.25
N LEU A 122 -7.47 -4.80 -43.89
CA LEU A 122 -8.09 -4.34 -42.66
C LEU A 122 -7.34 -4.83 -41.40
N GLU A 123 -7.01 -6.12 -41.32
CA GLU A 123 -6.23 -6.65 -40.19
C GLU A 123 -4.82 -6.06 -40.14
N THR A 124 -4.18 -5.82 -41.29
CA THR A 124 -2.86 -5.16 -41.37
C THR A 124 -2.93 -3.72 -40.86
N LEU A 125 -3.96 -2.96 -41.23
CA LEU A 125 -4.18 -1.60 -40.74
C LEU A 125 -4.42 -1.57 -39.23
N ILE A 126 -5.24 -2.48 -38.72
CA ILE A 126 -5.51 -2.61 -37.28
C ILE A 126 -4.24 -2.99 -36.51
N GLN A 127 -3.41 -3.89 -37.04
CA GLN A 127 -2.13 -4.25 -36.43
C GLN A 127 -1.19 -3.04 -36.35
N HIS A 128 -1.03 -2.28 -37.44
CA HIS A 128 -0.23 -1.06 -37.42
C HIS A 128 -0.77 0.01 -36.45
N ALA A 129 -2.08 0.12 -36.29
CA ALA A 129 -2.70 1.02 -35.31
C ALA A 129 -2.41 0.58 -33.85
N ILE A 130 -2.43 -0.73 -33.59
CA ILE A 130 -2.06 -1.32 -32.28
C ILE A 130 -0.57 -1.13 -32.00
N ASP A 131 0.30 -1.32 -33.00
CA ASP A 131 1.75 -1.14 -32.85
C ASP A 131 2.12 0.34 -32.59
N ALA A 132 1.38 1.28 -33.20
CA ALA A 132 1.48 2.71 -32.89
C ALA A 132 1.02 3.02 -31.46
N ASP A 133 -0.14 2.52 -31.03
CA ASP A 133 -0.66 2.75 -29.67
C ASP A 133 0.27 2.17 -28.59
N ASN A 134 0.81 0.96 -28.81
CA ASN A 134 1.83 0.34 -27.96
C ASN A 134 3.15 1.15 -27.88
N ALA A 135 3.47 1.94 -28.90
CA ALA A 135 4.60 2.87 -28.89
C ALA A 135 4.27 4.23 -28.22
N GLY A 136 3.03 4.42 -27.74
CA GLY A 136 2.54 5.69 -27.20
C GLY A 136 2.13 6.69 -28.27
N VAL A 137 1.69 6.24 -29.45
CA VAL A 137 1.23 7.09 -30.55
C VAL A 137 -0.23 6.79 -30.85
N SER A 138 -1.12 7.71 -30.48
CA SER A 138 -2.56 7.58 -30.76
C SER A 138 -2.81 7.43 -32.28
N PRO A 139 -3.45 6.33 -32.74
CA PRO A 139 -3.84 6.17 -34.14
C PRO A 139 -5.09 7.00 -34.51
N ILE A 140 -5.67 7.71 -33.55
CA ILE A 140 -6.91 8.49 -33.70
C ILE A 140 -6.58 9.98 -33.87
N GLY A 141 -7.06 10.58 -34.96
CA GLY A 141 -7.00 12.02 -35.23
C GLY A 141 -6.07 12.40 -36.39
N ASN A 142 -6.09 13.68 -36.76
CA ASN A 142 -5.13 14.23 -37.71
C ASN A 142 -3.91 14.78 -36.95
N SER A 143 -2.70 14.58 -37.48
CA SER A 143 -1.42 14.81 -36.81
C SER A 143 -1.02 16.29 -36.65
N SER A 144 -1.91 17.13 -36.13
CA SER A 144 -1.70 18.58 -35.97
C SER A 144 -1.35 19.03 -34.54
N ASN A 145 -1.39 18.13 -33.55
CA ASN A 145 -1.05 18.43 -32.15
C ASN A 145 0.11 17.54 -31.67
N ASN A 146 1.31 18.11 -31.54
CA ASN A 146 2.51 17.41 -31.03
C ASN A 146 2.48 17.21 -29.50
N SER A 147 1.53 16.43 -28.97
CA SER A 147 1.57 15.97 -27.58
C SER A 147 2.58 14.82 -27.45
N SER A 148 3.79 15.11 -26.98
CA SER A 148 4.81 14.09 -26.74
C SER A 148 4.59 13.40 -25.40
N HIS A 149 4.49 12.07 -25.39
CA HIS A 149 4.50 11.26 -24.17
C HIS A 149 5.86 11.25 -23.42
N TRP A 150 6.89 11.86 -24.02
CA TRP A 150 8.23 12.02 -23.45
C TRP A 150 8.62 13.49 -23.28
N ASP A 151 7.65 14.37 -23.02
CA ASP A 151 7.94 15.69 -22.44
C ASP A 151 8.56 15.57 -21.03
N LEU A 152 9.16 16.64 -20.51
CA LEU A 152 9.88 16.62 -19.23
C LEU A 152 8.99 16.18 -18.05
N GLY A 153 7.72 16.58 -18.02
CA GLY A 153 6.76 16.22 -16.97
C GLY A 153 6.33 14.77 -17.09
N SER A 154 5.97 14.31 -18.28
CA SER A 154 5.61 12.90 -18.53
C SER A 154 6.79 11.95 -18.28
N ALA A 155 8.01 12.33 -18.67
CA ALA A 155 9.22 11.56 -18.42
C ALA A 155 9.57 11.51 -16.92
N PHE A 156 9.40 12.61 -16.18
CA PHE A 156 9.55 12.62 -14.71
C PHE A 156 8.51 11.73 -14.02
N PHE A 157 7.24 11.79 -14.46
CA PHE A 157 6.18 10.91 -13.97
C PHE A 157 6.50 9.44 -14.24
N PHE A 158 6.93 9.08 -15.45
CA PHE A 158 7.39 7.74 -15.80
C PHE A 158 8.53 7.28 -14.86
N ALA A 159 9.56 8.10 -14.66
CA ALA A 159 10.66 7.79 -13.74
C ALA A 159 10.14 7.54 -12.30
N GLY A 160 9.19 8.35 -11.84
CA GLY A 160 8.45 8.12 -10.58
C GLY A 160 7.76 6.76 -10.53
N THR A 161 7.05 6.35 -11.59
CA THR A 161 6.35 5.04 -11.65
C THR A 161 7.30 3.84 -11.63
N VAL A 162 8.55 4.01 -12.09
CA VAL A 162 9.60 2.98 -12.04
C VAL A 162 10.13 2.83 -10.62
N ILE A 163 10.57 3.92 -9.97
CA ILE A 163 11.15 3.84 -8.61
C ILE A 163 10.12 3.47 -7.53
N THR A 164 8.85 3.82 -7.73
CA THR A 164 7.74 3.45 -6.85
C THR A 164 7.23 2.02 -7.08
N THR A 165 7.70 1.34 -8.13
CA THR A 165 7.20 0.03 -8.60
C THR A 165 5.71 0.00 -8.98
N ILE A 166 5.07 1.16 -9.20
CA ILE A 166 3.68 1.24 -9.65
C ILE A 166 3.51 0.75 -11.10
N GLY A 167 4.42 1.16 -11.99
CA GLY A 167 4.53 0.65 -13.37
C GLY A 167 3.21 0.58 -14.16
N TYR A 168 2.51 1.70 -14.37
CA TYR A 168 1.20 1.73 -15.06
C TYR A 168 1.14 1.08 -16.45
N GLY A 169 2.27 0.91 -17.14
CA GLY A 169 2.38 0.20 -18.41
C GLY A 169 1.83 0.93 -19.64
N ASN A 170 1.23 2.11 -19.48
CA ASN A 170 0.67 2.90 -20.59
C ASN A 170 1.72 3.60 -21.45
N ILE A 171 2.95 3.75 -20.95
CA ILE A 171 4.14 4.24 -21.66
C ILE A 171 5.31 3.38 -21.17
N ALA A 172 6.13 2.86 -22.08
CA ALA A 172 7.30 2.06 -21.77
C ALA A 172 8.45 2.39 -22.74
N PRO A 173 9.73 2.20 -22.35
CA PRO A 173 10.85 2.48 -23.24
C PRO A 173 10.92 1.44 -24.36
N SER A 174 10.56 1.83 -25.58
CA SER A 174 10.65 0.94 -26.75
C SER A 174 12.10 0.74 -27.24
N THR A 175 12.97 1.74 -27.07
CA THR A 175 14.37 1.72 -27.55
C THR A 175 15.25 0.80 -26.69
N VAL A 176 16.26 0.16 -27.32
CA VAL A 176 17.21 -0.72 -26.61
C VAL A 176 17.95 0.04 -25.50
N GLY A 177 18.43 1.25 -25.79
CA GLY A 177 19.08 2.11 -24.79
C GLY A 177 18.15 2.50 -23.64
N GLY A 178 16.89 2.81 -23.93
CA GLY A 178 15.89 3.13 -22.90
C GLY A 178 15.58 1.93 -22.00
N LYS A 179 15.53 0.71 -22.55
CA LYS A 179 15.34 -0.53 -21.76
C LYS A 179 16.52 -0.79 -20.83
N VAL A 180 17.76 -0.69 -21.35
CA VAL A 180 18.98 -0.85 -20.53
C VAL A 180 19.06 0.21 -19.44
N PHE A 181 18.78 1.47 -19.77
CA PHE A 181 18.72 2.56 -18.79
C PHE A 181 17.65 2.30 -17.73
N CYS A 182 16.44 1.87 -18.11
CA CYS A 182 15.35 1.56 -17.17
C CYS A 182 15.73 0.46 -16.17
N ILE A 183 16.46 -0.58 -16.61
CA ILE A 183 16.95 -1.65 -15.73
C ILE A 183 17.94 -1.08 -14.70
N LEU A 184 18.96 -0.33 -15.15
CA LEU A 184 19.95 0.29 -14.26
C LEU A 184 19.29 1.30 -13.31
N TYR A 185 18.36 2.10 -13.81
CA TYR A 185 17.61 3.10 -13.04
C TYR A 185 16.74 2.44 -11.96
N ALA A 186 16.07 1.32 -12.26
CA ALA A 186 15.31 0.56 -11.27
C ALA A 186 16.20 -0.04 -10.17
N ILE A 187 17.35 -0.61 -10.53
CA ILE A 187 18.30 -1.25 -9.58
C ILE A 187 18.74 -0.29 -8.47
N PHE A 188 19.04 0.98 -8.80
CA PHE A 188 19.45 1.98 -7.80
C PHE A 188 18.29 2.81 -7.25
N GLY A 189 17.27 3.08 -8.07
CA GLY A 189 16.13 3.91 -7.73
C GLY A 189 15.16 3.27 -6.73
N ILE A 190 14.90 1.96 -6.83
CA ILE A 190 14.00 1.26 -5.90
C ILE A 190 14.56 1.24 -4.46
N PRO A 191 15.85 0.89 -4.21
CA PRO A 191 16.45 1.02 -2.88
C PRO A 191 16.42 2.46 -2.33
N LEU A 192 16.75 3.45 -3.16
CA LEU A 192 16.73 4.86 -2.77
C LEU A 192 15.32 5.32 -2.36
N PHE A 193 14.29 4.92 -3.12
CA PHE A 193 12.90 5.19 -2.78
C PHE A 193 12.45 4.42 -1.53
N GLY A 194 12.97 3.22 -1.30
CA GLY A 194 12.78 2.46 -0.06
C GLY A 194 13.28 3.21 1.19
N PHE A 195 14.47 3.83 1.13
CA PHE A 195 14.96 4.68 2.22
C PHE A 195 14.09 5.92 2.44
N LEU A 196 13.60 6.56 1.37
CA LEU A 196 12.66 7.68 1.46
C LEU A 196 11.35 7.26 2.12
N LEU A 197 10.78 6.12 1.73
CA LEU A 197 9.57 5.56 2.34
C LEU A 197 9.76 5.21 3.82
N ALA A 198 10.92 4.65 4.20
CA ALA A 198 11.23 4.37 5.60
C ALA A 198 11.24 5.65 6.44
N GLY A 199 11.96 6.70 5.98
CA GLY A 199 12.00 7.99 6.67
C GLY A 199 10.64 8.69 6.77
N ILE A 200 9.81 8.60 5.72
CA ILE A 200 8.42 9.09 5.76
C ILE A 200 7.58 8.26 6.74
N GLY A 201 7.76 6.94 6.75
CA GLY A 201 7.10 5.99 7.66
C GLY A 201 7.39 6.30 9.13
N ASP A 202 8.64 6.58 9.49
CA ASP A 202 9.03 6.93 10.87
C ASP A 202 8.41 8.25 11.35
N GLN A 203 8.35 9.26 10.46
CA GLN A 203 7.71 10.53 10.77
C GLN A 203 6.18 10.36 10.95
N LEU A 204 5.53 9.65 10.03
CA LEU A 204 4.10 9.33 10.13
C LEU A 204 3.80 8.50 11.39
N GLY A 205 4.59 7.46 11.68
CA GLY A 205 4.47 6.63 12.89
C GLY A 205 4.62 7.46 14.17
N THR A 206 5.56 8.42 14.18
CA THR A 206 5.73 9.37 15.30
C THR A 206 4.52 10.30 15.46
N ILE A 207 3.92 10.77 14.36
CA ILE A 207 2.73 11.62 14.38
C ILE A 207 1.52 10.83 14.90
N PHE A 208 1.27 9.63 14.36
CA PHE A 208 0.18 8.75 14.81
C PHE A 208 0.35 8.31 16.26
N GLY A 209 1.57 7.94 16.69
CA GLY A 209 1.88 7.60 18.08
C GLY A 209 1.58 8.74 19.06
N LYS A 210 1.96 9.98 18.71
CA LYS A 210 1.59 11.19 19.49
C LYS A 210 0.07 11.41 19.51
N GLY A 211 -0.63 11.13 18.41
CA GLY A 211 -2.10 11.18 18.32
C GLY A 211 -2.77 10.18 19.26
N ILE A 212 -2.42 8.89 19.14
CA ILE A 212 -2.94 7.80 19.98
C ILE A 212 -2.65 8.09 21.46
N ALA A 213 -1.42 8.49 21.81
CA ALA A 213 -1.07 8.82 23.19
C ALA A 213 -1.87 10.00 23.78
N ARG A 214 -2.31 10.97 22.96
CA ARG A 214 -3.24 12.03 23.38
C ARG A 214 -4.64 11.47 23.63
N VAL A 215 -5.18 10.67 22.70
CA VAL A 215 -6.50 10.03 22.84
C VAL A 215 -6.55 9.13 24.07
N GLU A 216 -5.53 8.29 24.28
CA GLU A 216 -5.44 7.46 25.48
C GLU A 216 -5.34 8.28 26.78
N LYS A 217 -4.63 9.43 26.78
CA LYS A 217 -4.57 10.31 27.95
C LYS A 217 -5.94 10.90 28.28
N VAL A 218 -6.69 11.36 27.29
CA VAL A 218 -8.07 11.87 27.48
C VAL A 218 -8.99 10.74 27.99
N PHE A 219 -8.92 9.56 27.38
CA PHE A 219 -9.74 8.41 27.80
C PHE A 219 -9.40 7.94 29.22
N ARG A 220 -8.10 7.85 29.57
CA ARG A 220 -7.65 7.53 30.93
C ARG A 220 -8.07 8.60 31.93
N PHE A 221 -7.96 9.88 31.59
CA PHE A 221 -8.39 11.00 32.46
C PHE A 221 -9.90 10.95 32.74
N ASN A 222 -10.73 10.84 31.69
CA ASN A 222 -12.18 10.75 31.83
C ASN A 222 -12.61 9.52 32.64
N ARG A 223 -11.97 8.36 32.42
CA ARG A 223 -12.21 7.15 33.24
C ARG A 223 -11.84 7.37 34.72
N HIS A 224 -10.77 8.09 35.01
CA HIS A 224 -10.35 8.40 36.38
C HIS A 224 -11.29 9.43 37.05
N LEU A 225 -11.81 10.39 36.29
CA LEU A 225 -12.80 11.36 36.75
C LEU A 225 -14.13 10.69 37.09
N PHE A 226 -14.59 9.76 36.24
CA PHE A 226 -15.82 8.98 36.44
C PHE A 226 -15.72 8.11 37.71
N LEU A 227 -14.60 7.39 37.89
CA LEU A 227 -14.35 6.59 39.10
C LEU A 227 -14.33 7.44 40.38
N LYS A 228 -13.81 8.67 40.34
CA LYS A 228 -13.85 9.60 41.49
C LYS A 228 -15.26 10.13 41.77
N HIS A 229 -16.16 10.17 40.79
CA HIS A 229 -17.53 10.64 40.97
C HIS A 229 -18.45 9.54 41.55
N CYS A 230 -18.21 8.26 41.23
CA CYS A 230 -18.95 7.13 41.82
C CYS A 230 -18.61 6.80 43.28
N HIS A 231 -17.59 7.44 43.87
CA HIS A 231 -17.12 7.14 45.23
C HIS A 231 -17.46 8.25 46.24
N LYS A 232 -18.46 9.07 45.92
CA LYS A 232 -18.94 10.22 46.70
C LYS A 232 -20.46 10.19 46.80
#